data_AF-A0A2V9JC33-F1
#
_entry.id   AF-A0A2V9JC33-F1
#
_cell.length_a   1.000
_cell.length_b   1.000
_cell.length_c   1.000
_cell.angle_alpha   90.00
_cell.angle_beta   90.00
_cell.angle_gamma   90.00
#
_symmetry.space_group_name_H-M   'P 1'
#
loop_
_entity.id
_entity.type
_entity.pdbx_description
1 polymer ?
#
loop_
_entity_poly.entity_id
_entity_poly.type
_entity_poly.pdbx_seq_one_letter_code
_entity_poly.pdbx_strand_id
1 'polypeptide(L)'
;MAMPYHTVRLVFFLWIALTPLAANQAGGGKNFILAKSYSPEEDARILKLFEGLRVADVSDGMDIAGLQDVGLMSPEIRPLWRDTENFEHQIRGIAVTVRYVPANKRASKMTPEEFKQWEGKWYHELSPEPF
;
A
#
# COMPACT_ATOMS: atom_id res chain seq x y z
N MET A 1 62.39 16.08 25.36
CA MET A 1 62.10 17.51 25.15
C MET A 1 60.59 17.64 25.06
N ALA A 2 59.98 18.41 25.97
CA ALA A 2 58.55 18.36 26.27
C ALA A 2 57.77 19.52 25.61
N MET A 3 56.59 19.18 25.06
CA MET A 3 55.38 20.01 24.75
C MET A 3 55.56 21.16 23.71
N PRO A 4 54.52 21.58 22.91
CA PRO A 4 53.12 21.74 23.35
C PRO A 4 51.97 21.39 22.39
N TYR A 5 50.85 21.15 23.06
CA TYR A 5 49.42 21.27 22.74
C TYR A 5 48.99 22.06 21.49
N HIS A 6 48.15 21.43 20.66
CA HIS A 6 47.02 22.11 20.04
C HIS A 6 45.73 21.32 20.19
N THR A 7 44.93 21.78 21.15
CA THR A 7 43.51 21.50 21.36
C THR A 7 42.71 21.86 20.11
N VAL A 8 42.25 20.87 19.34
CA VAL A 8 41.19 21.08 18.35
C VAL A 8 39.89 20.50 18.92
N ARG A 9 39.06 21.41 19.43
CA ARG A 9 37.65 21.17 19.75
C ARG A 9 36.92 20.81 18.44
N LEU A 10 36.52 19.55 18.28
CA LEU A 10 35.50 19.18 17.32
C LEU A 10 34.26 18.75 18.11
N VAL A 11 33.40 19.73 18.38
CA VAL A 11 32.08 19.50 18.97
C VAL A 11 31.22 18.86 17.87
N PHE A 12 31.11 17.54 17.91
CA PHE A 12 30.12 16.80 17.13
C PHE A 12 28.74 17.04 17.77
N PHE A 13 27.99 18.01 17.25
CA PHE A 13 26.56 18.09 17.50
C PHE A 13 25.86 17.02 16.65
N LEU A 14 25.80 15.80 17.17
CA LEU A 14 24.94 14.75 16.65
C LEU A 14 23.51 15.02 17.12
N TRP A 15 22.80 15.90 16.40
CA TRP A 15 21.34 15.97 16.49
C TRP A 15 20.78 14.71 15.83
N ILE A 16 20.68 13.62 16.59
CA ILE A 16 19.74 12.54 16.27
C ILE A 16 18.36 13.16 16.53
N ALA A 17 17.80 13.81 15.51
CA ALA A 17 16.36 14.01 15.47
C ALA A 17 15.76 12.61 15.37
N LEU A 18 15.40 12.05 16.52
CA LEU A 18 14.51 10.91 16.62
C LEU A 18 13.14 11.43 16.16
N THR A 19 12.95 11.60 14.85
CA THR A 19 11.61 11.80 14.30
C THR A 19 10.82 10.60 14.76
N PRO A 20 9.77 10.78 15.58
CA PRO A 20 8.90 9.66 15.88
C PRO A 20 8.37 9.19 14.52
N LEU A 21 8.57 7.91 14.22
CA LEU A 21 7.77 7.22 13.22
C LEU A 21 6.34 7.23 13.78
N ALA A 22 5.65 8.37 13.63
CA ALA A 22 4.22 8.41 13.78
C ALA A 22 3.71 7.51 12.66
N ALA A 23 3.34 6.29 13.01
CA ALA A 23 2.44 5.48 12.23
C ALA A 23 1.16 6.30 12.10
N ASN A 24 1.13 7.16 11.08
CA ASN A 24 -0.03 7.95 10.76
C ASN A 24 -1.05 6.93 10.24
N GLN A 25 -1.91 6.44 11.14
CA GLN A 25 -3.00 5.52 10.83
C GLN A 25 -4.08 6.32 10.09
N ALA A 26 -3.75 6.79 8.89
CA ALA A 26 -4.73 7.32 7.95
C ALA A 26 -5.42 6.12 7.30
N GLY A 27 -6.49 5.67 7.93
CA GLY A 27 -7.23 4.45 7.59
C GLY A 27 -7.19 3.46 8.75
N GLY A 28 -8.36 3.06 9.26
CA GLY A 28 -8.50 2.17 10.41
C GLY A 28 -8.02 0.73 10.19
N GLY A 29 -7.22 0.49 9.14
CA GLY A 29 -6.80 -0.81 8.69
C GLY A 29 -5.64 -1.41 9.48
N LYS A 30 -5.54 -2.75 9.49
CA LYS A 30 -4.39 -3.45 10.07
C LYS A 30 -3.19 -3.43 9.11
N ASN A 31 -2.19 -2.60 9.43
CA ASN A 31 -0.95 -2.54 8.67
C ASN A 31 0.05 -3.62 9.12
N PHE A 32 0.29 -4.62 8.27
CA PHE A 32 1.28 -5.68 8.51
C PHE A 32 2.64 -5.43 7.85
N ILE A 33 2.69 -4.45 6.93
CA ILE A 33 3.90 -3.98 6.25
C ILE A 33 3.99 -2.47 6.52
N LEU A 34 5.18 -1.98 6.87
CA LEU A 34 5.41 -0.54 7.03
C LEU A 34 5.24 0.15 5.69
N ALA A 35 4.11 0.84 5.52
CA ALA A 35 3.85 1.72 4.42
C ALA A 35 3.83 3.16 4.93
N LYS A 36 4.39 4.08 4.14
CA LYS A 36 4.22 5.50 4.38
C LYS A 36 2.77 5.86 4.04
N SER A 37 2.06 6.45 4.99
CA SER A 37 0.75 7.03 4.79
C SER A 37 0.85 8.53 4.54
N TYR A 38 -0.12 9.04 3.78
CA TYR A 38 -0.24 10.43 3.40
C TYR A 38 -1.54 11.00 3.96
N SER A 39 -1.69 12.32 3.94
CA SER A 39 -2.94 12.94 4.39
C SER A 39 -4.02 12.79 3.31
N PRO A 40 -5.32 12.77 3.67
CA PRO A 40 -6.40 12.72 2.68
C PRO A 40 -6.33 13.83 1.64
N GLU A 41 -5.84 15.01 2.02
CA GLU A 41 -5.66 16.14 1.11
C GLU A 41 -4.53 15.89 0.11
N GLU A 42 -3.45 15.23 0.53
CA GLU A 42 -2.36 14.84 -0.36
C GLU A 42 -2.80 13.75 -1.33
N ASP A 43 -3.50 12.73 -0.84
CA ASP A 43 -4.09 11.69 -1.67
C ASP A 43 -5.05 12.28 -2.72
N ALA A 44 -5.94 13.19 -2.31
CA ALA A 44 -6.85 13.87 -3.23
C ALA A 44 -6.11 14.70 -4.29
N ARG A 45 -5.03 15.41 -3.91
CA ARG A 45 -4.19 16.14 -4.87
C ARG A 45 -3.57 15.20 -5.89
N ILE A 46 -3.00 14.08 -5.45
CA ILE A 46 -2.41 13.09 -6.36
C ILE A 46 -3.47 12.49 -7.28
N LEU A 47 -4.62 12.05 -6.76
CA LEU A 47 -5.68 11.47 -7.58
C LEU A 47 -6.19 12.41 -8.66
N LYS A 48 -6.20 13.73 -8.38
CA LYS A 48 -6.55 14.75 -9.38
C LYS A 48 -5.56 14.83 -10.53
N LEU A 49 -4.26 14.63 -10.29
CA LEU A 49 -3.22 14.63 -11.34
C LEU A 49 -3.36 13.42 -12.28
N PHE A 50 -3.89 12.31 -11.78
CA PHE A 50 -4.11 11.09 -12.57
C PHE A 50 -5.48 11.05 -13.27
N GLU A 51 -6.25 12.13 -13.19
CA GLU A 51 -7.57 12.19 -13.82
C GLU A 51 -7.46 12.21 -15.35
N GLY A 52 -8.09 11.23 -15.99
CA GLY A 52 -8.12 11.09 -17.45
C GLY A 52 -6.87 10.47 -18.08
N LEU A 53 -5.84 10.14 -17.28
CA LEU A 53 -4.66 9.44 -17.78
C LEU A 53 -4.94 7.95 -17.96
N ARG A 54 -4.50 7.39 -19.09
CA ARG A 54 -4.51 5.94 -19.31
C ARG A 54 -3.32 5.32 -18.58
N VAL A 55 -3.41 4.03 -18.31
CA VAL A 55 -2.28 3.26 -17.74
C VAL A 55 -1.01 3.37 -18.61
N ALA A 56 -1.17 3.42 -19.94
CA ALA A 56 -0.05 3.63 -20.86
C ALA A 56 0.64 4.98 -20.65
N ASP A 57 -0.13 6.08 -20.50
CA ASP A 57 0.43 7.41 -20.30
C ASP A 57 1.24 7.49 -18.99
N VAL A 58 0.75 6.81 -17.94
CA VAL A 58 1.44 6.70 -16.65
C VAL A 58 2.71 5.86 -16.78
N SER A 59 2.66 4.73 -17.47
CA SER A 59 3.81 3.85 -17.71
C SER A 59 4.93 4.59 -18.45
N ASP A 60 4.59 5.31 -19.52
CA ASP A 60 5.55 6.10 -20.30
C ASP A 60 6.17 7.21 -19.44
N GLY A 61 5.36 7.85 -18.57
CA GLY A 61 5.84 8.83 -17.60
C GLY A 61 6.83 8.25 -16.59
N MET A 62 6.58 7.01 -16.13
CA MET A 62 7.50 6.28 -15.24
C MET A 62 8.83 5.97 -15.93
N ASP A 63 8.80 5.61 -17.21
CA ASP A 63 10.03 5.38 -17.98
C ASP A 63 10.90 6.65 -18.06
N ILE A 64 10.28 7.81 -18.31
CA ILE A 64 10.99 9.10 -18.32
C ILE A 64 11.58 9.41 -16.94
N ALA A 65 10.88 9.06 -15.86
CA ALA A 65 11.34 9.24 -14.49
C ALA A 65 12.45 8.27 -14.05
N GLY A 66 12.86 7.32 -14.92
CA GLY A 66 13.86 6.31 -14.58
C GLY A 66 13.30 5.17 -13.72
N LEU A 67 12.00 4.93 -13.79
CA LEU A 67 11.27 3.86 -13.09
C LEU A 67 10.85 2.75 -14.07
N GLN A 68 11.68 2.47 -15.07
CA GLN A 68 11.43 1.37 -16.00
C GLN A 68 11.24 0.06 -15.24
N ASP A 69 10.31 -0.77 -15.72
CA ASP A 69 9.95 -2.07 -15.13
C ASP A 69 9.40 -2.01 -13.69
N VAL A 70 9.13 -0.82 -13.14
CA VAL A 70 8.50 -0.65 -11.83
C VAL A 70 6.99 -0.49 -12.00
N GLY A 71 6.20 -1.10 -11.09
CA GLY A 71 4.75 -0.92 -11.08
C GLY A 71 3.99 -1.73 -12.14
N LEU A 72 4.67 -2.59 -12.89
CA LEU A 72 4.04 -3.49 -13.85
C LEU A 72 3.35 -4.66 -13.14
N MET A 73 2.18 -5.03 -13.64
CA MET A 73 1.41 -6.20 -13.19
C MET A 73 1.62 -7.38 -14.15
N SER A 74 1.43 -8.61 -13.66
CA SER A 74 1.46 -9.81 -14.52
C SER A 74 0.44 -9.67 -15.67
N PRO A 75 0.81 -9.96 -16.94
CA PRO A 75 -0.12 -9.96 -18.08
C PRO A 75 -1.27 -10.96 -17.97
N GLU A 76 -1.20 -11.89 -17.01
CA GLU A 76 -2.29 -12.80 -16.68
C GLU A 76 -3.42 -12.13 -15.92
N ILE A 77 -3.15 -10.99 -15.26
CA ILE A 77 -4.16 -10.16 -14.59
C ILE A 77 -4.83 -9.31 -15.67
N ARG A 78 -6.12 -9.56 -15.91
CA ARG A 78 -6.88 -8.94 -17.00
C ARG A 78 -8.15 -8.30 -16.46
N PRO A 79 -8.58 -7.16 -17.04
CA PRO A 79 -9.86 -6.58 -16.68
C PRO A 79 -10.99 -7.53 -17.09
N LEU A 80 -11.99 -7.69 -16.21
CA LEU A 80 -13.21 -8.45 -16.52
C LEU A 80 -14.08 -7.72 -17.55
N TRP A 81 -14.04 -6.39 -17.55
CA TRP A 81 -14.76 -5.54 -18.49
C TRP A 81 -13.77 -4.66 -19.24
N ARG A 82 -13.90 -4.60 -20.57
CA ARG A 82 -13.11 -3.70 -21.42
C ARG A 82 -14.02 -2.77 -22.20
N ASP A 83 -13.75 -1.48 -22.09
CA ASP A 83 -14.31 -0.44 -22.94
C ASP A 83 -13.13 0.33 -23.55
N THR A 84 -12.94 0.15 -24.85
CA THR A 84 -11.85 0.77 -25.62
C THR A 84 -12.30 2.00 -26.40
N GLU A 85 -13.59 2.33 -26.37
CA GLU A 85 -14.15 3.48 -27.10
C GLU A 85 -14.26 4.67 -26.16
N ASN A 86 -14.97 4.49 -25.03
CA ASN A 86 -15.27 5.58 -24.11
C ASN A 86 -14.39 5.54 -22.84
N PHE A 87 -13.73 4.41 -22.59
CA PHE A 87 -12.93 4.16 -21.39
C PHE A 87 -13.70 4.48 -20.09
N GLU A 88 -14.97 4.09 -20.01
CA GLU A 88 -15.86 4.41 -18.89
C GLU A 88 -15.44 3.76 -17.56
N HIS A 89 -14.63 2.70 -17.61
CA HIS A 89 -14.27 1.90 -16.44
C HIS A 89 -12.79 2.05 -16.10
N GLN A 90 -12.37 3.31 -15.91
CA GLN A 90 -11.04 3.65 -15.42
C GLN A 90 -11.07 3.85 -13.90
N ILE A 91 -10.21 3.13 -13.19
CA ILE A 91 -10.10 3.20 -11.74
C ILE A 91 -8.73 3.79 -11.39
N ARG A 92 -8.74 4.82 -10.56
CA ARG A 92 -7.56 5.46 -9.98
C ARG A 92 -7.78 5.58 -8.48
N GLY A 93 -6.79 5.20 -7.68
CA GLY A 93 -6.95 5.11 -6.23
C GLY A 93 -5.63 4.91 -5.51
N ILE A 94 -5.65 5.15 -4.20
CA ILE A 94 -4.56 4.79 -3.31
C ILE A 94 -4.65 3.29 -3.03
N ALA A 95 -3.53 2.58 -3.17
CA ALA A 95 -3.52 1.12 -3.06
C ALA A 95 -3.71 0.67 -1.60
N VAL A 96 -4.77 -0.12 -1.36
CA VAL A 96 -4.91 -0.94 -0.16
C VAL A 96 -4.32 -2.31 -0.47
N THR A 97 -3.21 -2.64 0.20
CA THR A 97 -2.51 -3.90 -0.06
C THR A 97 -2.96 -4.98 0.92
N VAL A 98 -3.43 -6.10 0.38
CA VAL A 98 -3.87 -7.26 1.16
C VAL A 98 -3.09 -8.50 0.74
N ARG A 99 -2.78 -9.36 1.70
CA ARG A 99 -2.13 -10.65 1.46
C ARG A 99 -2.97 -11.76 2.05
N TYR A 100 -3.59 -12.55 1.19
CA TYR A 100 -4.26 -13.78 1.57
C TYR A 100 -3.28 -14.95 1.57
N VAL A 101 -3.44 -15.84 2.53
CA VAL A 101 -2.73 -17.12 2.61
C VAL A 101 -3.75 -18.26 2.71
N PRO A 102 -3.45 -19.47 2.21
CA PRO A 102 -4.34 -20.60 2.35
C PRO A 102 -4.72 -20.83 3.81
N ALA A 103 -6.02 -20.84 4.11
CA ALA A 103 -6.49 -20.99 5.48
C ALA A 103 -6.13 -22.36 6.09
N ASN A 104 -5.85 -23.37 5.25
CA ASN A 104 -5.54 -24.76 5.64
C ASN A 104 -6.52 -25.35 6.67
N LYS A 105 -7.77 -24.88 6.62
CA LYS A 105 -8.89 -25.33 7.45
C LYS A 105 -10.01 -25.76 6.52
N ARG A 106 -10.69 -26.85 6.88
CA ARG A 106 -11.81 -27.40 6.11
C ARG A 106 -13.09 -27.25 6.91
N ALA A 107 -14.17 -26.84 6.25
CA ALA A 107 -15.50 -26.89 6.83
C ALA A 107 -15.88 -28.35 7.17
N SER A 108 -16.50 -28.57 8.33
CA SER A 108 -17.06 -29.87 8.69
C SER A 108 -18.31 -30.19 7.86
N LYS A 109 -18.78 -31.44 7.89
CA LYS A 109 -20.13 -31.76 7.36
C LYS A 109 -21.16 -31.10 8.27
N MET A 110 -22.13 -30.41 7.68
CA MET A 110 -23.17 -29.66 8.38
C MET A 110 -24.42 -29.51 7.50
N THR A 111 -25.55 -29.18 8.09
CA THR A 111 -26.78 -28.84 7.35
C THR A 111 -26.65 -27.48 6.66
N PRO A 112 -27.50 -27.14 5.66
CA PRO A 112 -27.47 -25.81 5.03
C PRO A 112 -27.62 -24.65 6.03
N GLU A 113 -28.46 -24.81 7.04
CA GLU A 113 -28.70 -23.80 8.07
C GLU A 113 -27.46 -23.59 8.96
N GLU A 114 -26.82 -24.69 9.37
CA GLU A 114 -25.57 -24.66 10.13
C GLU A 114 -24.43 -24.04 9.30
N PHE A 115 -24.38 -24.34 7.99
CA PHE A 115 -23.42 -23.74 7.07
C PHE A 115 -23.54 -22.23 7.01
N LYS A 116 -24.75 -21.71 6.87
CA LYS A 116 -24.98 -20.26 6.83
C LYS A 116 -24.51 -19.56 8.11
N GLN A 117 -24.71 -20.19 9.27
CA GLN A 117 -24.21 -19.65 10.55
C GLN A 117 -22.69 -19.71 10.66
N TRP A 118 -22.09 -20.83 10.22
CA TRP A 118 -20.65 -21.02 10.21
C TRP A 118 -19.94 -20.06 9.26
N GLU A 119 -20.49 -19.84 8.06
CA GLU A 119 -19.98 -18.91 7.05
C GLU A 119 -19.96 -17.47 7.60
N GLY A 120 -21.03 -17.04 8.25
CA GLY A 120 -21.08 -15.72 8.89
C GLY A 120 -19.98 -15.55 9.94
N LYS A 121 -19.76 -16.56 10.80
CA LYS A 121 -18.67 -16.54 11.79
C LYS A 121 -17.30 -16.52 11.13
N TRP A 122 -17.12 -17.23 10.02
CA TRP A 122 -15.86 -17.27 9.30
C TRP A 122 -15.42 -15.88 8.84
N TYR A 123 -16.30 -15.15 8.14
CA TYR A 123 -15.98 -13.81 7.63
C TYR A 123 -15.92 -12.75 8.75
N HIS A 124 -16.58 -12.98 9.89
CA HIS A 124 -16.52 -12.04 11.01
C HIS A 124 -15.27 -12.22 11.87
N GLU A 125 -14.87 -13.47 12.16
CA GLU A 125 -13.85 -13.77 13.17
C GLU A 125 -12.52 -14.23 12.55
N LEU A 126 -12.56 -15.06 11.50
CA LEU A 126 -11.38 -15.75 10.97
C LEU A 126 -10.75 -15.08 9.75
N SER A 127 -11.57 -14.57 8.85
CA SER A 127 -11.14 -13.83 7.66
C SER A 127 -11.88 -12.48 7.57
N PRO A 128 -11.77 -11.62 8.60
CA PRO A 128 -12.31 -10.28 8.49
C PRO A 128 -11.57 -9.51 7.40
N GLU A 129 -12.22 -8.47 6.89
CA GLU A 129 -11.67 -7.48 5.95
C GLU A 129 -11.41 -6.16 6.69
N PRO A 130 -10.42 -6.08 7.61
CA PRO A 130 -10.21 -4.93 8.47
C PRO A 130 -9.36 -3.87 7.78
N PHE A 131 -9.72 -3.45 6.57
CA PHE A 131 -9.03 -2.39 5.83
C PHE A 131 -9.78 -1.05 5.90
#